data_AF-A0A914WGZ6-F1
#
_entry.id   AF-A0A914WGZ6-F1
#
_cell.length_a   1.000
_cell.length_b   1.000
_cell.length_c   1.000
_cell.angle_alpha   90.00
_cell.angle_beta   90.00
_cell.angle_gamma   90.00
#
_symmetry.space_group_name_H-M   'P 1'
#
loop_
_entity.id
_entity.type
_entity.pdbx_description
1 polymer ?
#
loop_
_entity_poly.entity_id
_entity_poly.type
_entity_poly.pdbx_seq_one_letter_code
_entity_poly.pdbx_strand_id
1 'polypeptide(L)'
;MANSVLWCVRTLSILKWLQIVCSLVAVILLTDGRIQWGLYTVIYVGALLLIVLTSLTLLLYYFDVHRGTDALPWTPIELSFNTVATVFLLISVAVGLYDCVKMFESQWDHHSYAPPANIGYDGWRNRMAAITGVLAADAALYLTSACRTARLGIA
;
A
#
# COMPACT_ATOMS: atom_id res chain seq x y z
N MET A 1 -12.70 -4.13 -28.19
CA MET A 1 -11.81 -2.98 -27.88
C MET A 1 -12.45 -2.02 -26.89
N ALA A 2 -13.69 -1.53 -27.10
CA ALA A 2 -14.35 -0.60 -26.16
C ALA A 2 -14.45 -1.16 -24.71
N ASN A 3 -14.86 -2.42 -24.54
CA ASN A 3 -14.94 -3.05 -23.21
C ASN A 3 -13.59 -3.22 -22.50
N SER A 4 -12.51 -3.42 -23.27
CA SER A 4 -11.15 -3.59 -22.75
C SER A 4 -10.58 -2.28 -22.20
N VAL A 5 -10.86 -1.15 -22.86
CA VAL A 5 -10.46 0.19 -22.38
C VAL A 5 -11.37 0.66 -21.25
N LEU A 6 -12.68 0.44 -21.34
CA LEU A 6 -13.63 0.85 -20.29
C LEU A 6 -13.30 0.22 -18.94
N TRP A 7 -12.80 -1.01 -18.92
CA TRP A 7 -12.49 -1.71 -17.69
C TRP A 7 -11.39 -1.03 -16.86
N CYS A 8 -10.32 -0.53 -17.49
CA CYS A 8 -9.23 0.15 -16.80
C CYS A 8 -9.67 1.47 -16.13
N VAL A 9 -10.72 2.09 -16.65
CA VAL A 9 -11.25 3.37 -16.17
C VAL A 9 -12.40 3.18 -15.16
N ARG A 10 -12.80 1.94 -14.87
CA ARG A 10 -13.73 1.67 -13.78
C ARG A 10 -13.10 2.05 -12.44
N THR A 11 -13.91 2.57 -11.54
CA THR A 11 -13.41 3.11 -10.27
C THR A 11 -12.60 2.10 -9.46
N LEU A 12 -13.02 0.82 -9.42
CA LEU A 12 -12.26 -0.21 -8.72
C LEU A 12 -10.89 -0.46 -9.35
N SER A 13 -10.81 -0.54 -10.68
CA SER A 13 -9.53 -0.66 -11.39
C SER A 13 -8.62 0.53 -11.10
N ILE A 14 -9.15 1.76 -11.12
CA ILE A 14 -8.38 2.97 -10.79
C ILE A 14 -7.86 2.90 -9.35
N LEU A 15 -8.70 2.50 -8.38
CA LEU A 15 -8.27 2.33 -6.99
C LEU A 15 -7.13 1.32 -6.86
N LYS A 16 -7.23 0.17 -7.55
CA LYS A 16 -6.19 -0.86 -7.56
C LYS A 16 -4.88 -0.37 -8.16
N TRP A 17 -4.93 0.39 -9.25
CA TRP A 17 -3.74 1.03 -9.82
C TRP A 17 -3.09 2.01 -8.85
N LEU A 18 -3.88 2.85 -8.20
CA LEU A 18 -3.37 3.81 -7.22
C LEU A 18 -2.74 3.10 -6.01
N GLN A 19 -3.36 2.02 -5.51
CA GLN A 19 -2.80 1.19 -4.43
C GLN A 19 -1.43 0.61 -4.82
N ILE A 20 -1.32 0.05 -6.03
CA ILE A 20 -0.05 -0.47 -6.56
C ILE A 20 1.02 0.64 -6.64
N VAL A 21 0.65 1.83 -7.13
CA VAL A 21 1.59 2.96 -7.24
C VAL A 21 2.04 3.44 -5.87
N CYS A 22 1.13 3.59 -4.90
CA CYS A 22 1.47 3.98 -3.53
C CYS A 22 2.41 2.96 -2.87
N SER A 23 2.09 1.67 -2.94
CA SER A 23 2.95 0.61 -2.43
C SER A 23 4.32 0.58 -3.13
N LEU A 24 4.38 0.82 -4.44
CA LEU A 24 5.64 0.91 -5.18
C LEU A 24 6.49 2.10 -4.74
N VAL A 25 5.88 3.27 -4.54
CA VAL A 25 6.57 4.45 -4.03
C VAL A 25 7.12 4.17 -2.63
N ALA A 26 6.35 3.54 -1.75
CA ALA A 26 6.82 3.14 -0.41
C ALA A 26 8.04 2.20 -0.49
N VAL A 27 8.02 1.20 -1.38
CA VAL A 27 9.16 0.28 -1.63
C VAL A 27 10.39 1.04 -2.11
N ILE A 28 10.26 1.92 -3.10
CA ILE A 28 11.36 2.73 -3.63
C ILE A 28 11.94 3.60 -2.51
N LEU A 29 11.09 4.24 -1.71
CA LEU A 29 11.54 5.09 -0.62
C LEU A 29 12.20 4.30 0.52
N LEU A 30 11.76 3.08 0.81
CA LEU A 30 12.36 2.26 1.86
C LEU A 30 13.61 1.49 1.41
N THR A 31 13.87 1.37 0.11
CA THR A 31 14.94 0.51 -0.44
C THR A 31 16.28 0.73 0.27
N ASP A 32 16.72 1.98 0.42
CA ASP A 32 18.05 2.27 0.98
C ASP A 32 18.13 2.05 2.49
N GLY A 33 17.02 2.26 3.22
CA GLY A 33 17.00 2.21 4.69
C GLY A 33 16.31 0.98 5.27
N ARG A 34 15.82 0.03 4.46
CA ARG A 34 15.03 -1.12 4.95
C ARG A 34 15.73 -1.94 6.04
N ILE A 35 17.05 -2.04 6.00
CA ILE A 35 17.87 -2.80 6.97
C ILE A 35 18.12 -2.02 8.27
N GLN A 36 17.88 -0.71 8.29
CA GLN A 36 18.12 0.17 9.43
C GLN A 36 17.31 -0.23 10.67
N TRP A 37 16.09 -0.75 10.44
CA TRP A 37 15.19 -1.20 11.49
C TRP A 37 14.33 -2.36 11.02
N GLY A 38 14.14 -3.38 11.88
CA GLY A 38 13.35 -4.56 11.54
C GLY A 38 11.93 -4.21 11.06
N LEU A 39 11.30 -3.18 11.64
CA LEU A 39 9.97 -2.74 11.21
C LEU A 39 9.97 -2.16 9.79
N TYR A 40 11.03 -1.47 9.36
CA TYR A 40 11.14 -1.02 7.96
C TYR A 40 11.21 -2.20 7.00
N THR A 41 11.93 -3.28 7.35
CA THR A 41 11.96 -4.50 6.55
C THR A 41 10.57 -5.14 6.46
N VAL A 42 9.82 -5.20 7.57
CA VAL A 42 8.44 -5.71 7.57
C VAL A 42 7.53 -4.88 6.67
N ILE A 43 7.59 -3.55 6.77
CA ILE A 43 6.80 -2.64 5.93
C ILE A 43 7.19 -2.80 4.45
N TYR A 44 8.48 -2.87 4.16
CA TYR A 44 9.01 -3.07 2.80
C TYR A 44 8.51 -4.37 2.17
N VAL A 45 8.62 -5.50 2.88
CA VAL A 45 8.13 -6.81 2.40
C VAL A 45 6.61 -6.81 2.27
N GLY A 46 5.90 -6.23 3.23
CA GLY A 46 4.45 -6.10 3.18
C GLY A 46 3.98 -5.30 1.96
N ALA A 47 4.63 -4.17 1.65
CA ALA A 47 4.33 -3.38 0.46
C ALA A 47 4.59 -4.15 -0.84
N LEU A 48 5.67 -4.95 -0.92
CA LEU A 48 5.91 -5.85 -2.07
C LEU A 48 4.78 -6.88 -2.23
N LEU A 49 4.34 -7.49 -1.12
CA LEU A 49 3.22 -8.44 -1.14
C LEU A 49 1.91 -7.76 -1.57
N LEU A 50 1.65 -6.55 -1.10
CA LEU A 50 0.49 -5.77 -1.51
C LEU A 50 0.50 -5.48 -3.02
N ILE A 51 1.65 -5.13 -3.62
CA ILE A 51 1.77 -4.96 -5.08
C ILE A 51 1.35 -6.23 -5.81
N VAL A 52 1.91 -7.39 -5.41
CA VAL A 52 1.63 -8.67 -6.05
C VAL A 52 0.16 -9.06 -5.91
N LEU A 53 -0.38 -9.05 -4.69
CA LEU A 53 -1.76 -9.44 -4.42
C LEU A 53 -2.77 -8.49 -5.07
N THR A 54 -2.47 -7.20 -5.11
CA THR A 54 -3.33 -6.21 -5.78
C THR A 54 -3.31 -6.38 -7.29
N SER A 55 -2.15 -6.71 -7.86
CA SER A 55 -2.05 -7.05 -9.29
C SER A 55 -2.86 -8.30 -9.63
N LEU A 56 -2.85 -9.32 -8.76
CA LEU A 56 -3.66 -10.53 -8.94
C LEU A 56 -5.17 -10.23 -8.85
N THR A 57 -5.62 -9.45 -7.87
CA THR A 57 -7.04 -9.04 -7.76
C THR A 57 -7.48 -8.22 -8.97
N LEU A 58 -6.60 -7.33 -9.47
CA LEU A 58 -6.83 -6.58 -10.69
C LEU A 58 -6.95 -7.50 -11.93
N LEU A 59 -6.11 -8.53 -12.05
CA LEU A 59 -6.24 -9.52 -13.14
C LEU A 59 -7.52 -10.35 -13.06
N LEU A 60 -7.93 -10.77 -11.85
CA LEU A 60 -9.20 -11.46 -11.65
C LEU A 60 -10.37 -10.58 -12.09
N TYR A 61 -10.34 -9.29 -11.73
CA TYR A 61 -11.36 -8.34 -12.15
C TYR A 61 -11.42 -8.16 -13.67
N TYR A 62 -10.26 -8.18 -14.35
CA TYR A 62 -10.21 -8.14 -15.82
C TYR A 62 -10.94 -9.35 -16.43
N PHE A 63 -10.64 -10.56 -15.96
CA PHE A 63 -11.27 -11.78 -16.51
C PHE A 63 -12.77 -11.83 -16.24
N ASP A 64 -13.22 -11.40 -15.07
CA ASP A 64 -14.64 -11.44 -14.71
C ASP A 64 -15.47 -10.47 -15.55
N VAL A 65 -14.97 -9.25 -15.81
CA VAL A 65 -15.66 -8.30 -16.70
C VAL A 65 -15.78 -8.83 -18.14
N HIS A 66 -14.83 -9.65 -18.60
CA HIS A 66 -14.90 -10.27 -19.93
C HIS A 66 -15.76 -11.54 -19.97
N ARG A 67 -16.06 -12.17 -18.82
CA ARG A 67 -16.94 -13.33 -18.73
C ARG A 67 -18.43 -12.99 -18.69
N GLY A 68 -18.80 -11.75 -18.39
CA GLY A 68 -20.20 -11.30 -18.39
C GLY A 68 -21.06 -11.93 -17.29
N THR A 69 -20.45 -12.47 -16.24
CA THR A 69 -21.14 -13.01 -15.06
C THR A 69 -21.42 -11.91 -14.05
N ASP A 70 -22.69 -11.71 -13.71
CA ASP A 70 -23.14 -10.67 -12.76
C ASP A 70 -22.93 -11.03 -11.27
N ALA A 71 -22.58 -12.29 -10.97
CA ALA A 71 -22.34 -12.77 -9.62
C ALA A 71 -20.86 -13.10 -9.44
N LEU A 72 -20.12 -12.26 -8.70
CA LEU A 72 -18.71 -12.50 -8.39
C LEU A 72 -18.57 -13.33 -7.09
N PRO A 73 -18.12 -14.60 -7.17
CA PRO A 73 -17.91 -15.44 -5.99
C PRO A 73 -16.78 -14.92 -5.10
N TRP A 74 -15.96 -13.99 -5.60
CA TRP A 74 -14.75 -13.49 -4.96
C TRP A 74 -14.97 -12.25 -4.06
N THR A 75 -16.20 -11.73 -3.99
CA THR A 75 -16.52 -10.53 -3.17
C THR A 75 -16.07 -10.66 -1.71
N PRO A 76 -16.26 -11.81 -1.01
CA PRO A 76 -15.76 -11.97 0.36
C PRO A 76 -14.23 -11.96 0.46
N ILE A 77 -13.54 -12.52 -0.54
CA ILE A 77 -12.07 -12.56 -0.60
C ILE A 77 -11.53 -11.14 -0.79
N GLU A 78 -12.12 -10.38 -1.72
CA GLU A 78 -11.76 -8.99 -2.01
C GLU A 78 -11.97 -8.08 -0.77
N LEU A 79 -13.10 -8.24 -0.08
CA LEU A 79 -13.39 -7.49 1.14
C LEU A 79 -12.39 -7.83 2.26
N SER A 80 -12.10 -9.13 2.45
CA SER A 80 -11.15 -9.59 3.46
C SER A 80 -9.74 -9.07 3.18
N PHE A 81 -9.30 -9.18 1.92
CA PHE A 81 -8.00 -8.67 1.48
C PHE A 81 -7.85 -7.17 1.74
N ASN A 82 -8.81 -6.36 1.26
CA ASN A 82 -8.75 -4.90 1.45
C ASN A 82 -8.78 -4.52 2.94
N THR A 83 -9.53 -5.25 3.77
CA THR A 83 -9.59 -5.00 5.22
C THR A 83 -8.25 -5.32 5.90
N VAL A 84 -7.65 -6.47 5.60
CA VAL A 84 -6.33 -6.86 6.14
C VAL A 84 -5.25 -5.89 5.68
N ALA A 85 -5.24 -5.50 4.41
CA ALA A 85 -4.32 -4.51 3.86
C ALA A 85 -4.46 -3.16 4.57
N THR A 86 -5.70 -2.70 4.80
CA THR A 86 -5.98 -1.46 5.55
C THR A 86 -5.40 -1.52 6.96
N VAL A 87 -5.66 -2.60 7.71
CA VAL A 87 -5.15 -2.76 9.09
C VAL A 87 -3.61 -2.76 9.11
N PHE A 88 -2.99 -3.51 8.20
CA PHE A 88 -1.53 -3.55 8.07
C PHE A 88 -0.94 -2.16 7.79
N LEU A 89 -1.54 -1.41 6.86
CA LEU A 89 -1.08 -0.06 6.52
C LEU A 89 -1.30 0.92 7.67
N LEU A 90 -2.41 0.85 8.40
CA LEU A 90 -2.64 1.69 9.58
C LEU A 90 -1.61 1.43 10.69
N ILE A 91 -1.25 0.16 10.94
CA ILE A 91 -0.16 -0.19 11.85
C ILE A 91 1.17 0.39 11.34
N SER A 92 1.44 0.26 10.04
CA SER A 92 2.66 0.80 9.42
C SER A 92 2.75 2.32 9.51
N VAL A 93 1.62 3.02 9.40
CA VAL A 93 1.51 4.48 9.61
C VAL A 93 1.80 4.83 11.08
N ALA A 94 1.24 4.10 12.04
CA ALA A 94 1.51 4.34 13.46
C ALA A 94 3.01 4.17 13.78
N VAL A 95 3.64 3.14 13.22
CA VAL A 95 5.09 2.93 13.30
C VAL A 95 5.87 4.08 12.67
N GLY A 96 5.49 4.50 11.46
CA GLY A 96 6.14 5.62 10.76
C GLY A 96 6.01 6.95 11.51
N LEU A 97 4.84 7.23 12.11
CA LEU A 97 4.61 8.41 12.94
C LEU A 97 5.45 8.37 14.22
N TYR A 98 5.47 7.22 14.92
CA TYR A 98 6.31 7.02 16.10
C TYR A 98 7.77 7.33 15.78
N ASP A 99 8.26 6.76 14.68
CA ASP A 99 9.63 6.90 14.24
C ASP A 99 9.96 8.34 13.83
N CYS A 100 9.06 9.00 13.10
CA CYS A 100 9.19 10.43 12.78
C CYS A 100 9.36 11.26 14.06
N VAL A 101 8.48 11.10 15.04
CA VAL A 101 8.55 11.83 16.32
C VAL A 101 9.91 11.61 17.00
N LYS A 102 10.36 10.35 17.11
CA LYS A 102 11.65 10.02 17.71
C LYS A 102 12.83 10.64 16.96
N MET A 103 12.83 10.57 15.63
CA MET A 103 13.89 11.17 14.83
C MET A 103 13.91 12.70 14.93
N PHE A 104 12.75 13.37 15.03
CA PHE A 104 12.69 14.83 15.27
C PHE A 104 13.20 15.22 16.67
N GLU A 105 12.99 14.36 17.67
CA GLU A 105 13.62 14.48 18.99
C GLU A 105 15.11 14.08 19.00
N SER A 106 15.68 13.72 17.84
CA SER A 106 17.05 13.22 17.67
C SER A 106 17.35 11.94 18.47
N GLN A 107 16.33 11.12 18.71
CA GLN A 107 16.46 9.80 19.33
C GLN A 107 16.49 8.73 18.24
N TRP A 108 17.61 8.00 18.17
CA TRP A 108 17.90 7.01 17.11
C TRP A 108 18.19 5.61 17.64
N ASP A 109 18.09 5.39 18.95
CA ASP A 109 18.56 4.19 19.63
C ASP A 109 17.78 2.91 19.26
N HIS A 110 16.57 3.05 18.70
CA HIS A 110 15.76 1.93 18.21
C HIS A 110 16.16 1.44 16.81
N HIS A 111 17.04 2.17 16.10
CA HIS A 111 17.61 1.74 14.84
C HIS A 111 18.89 0.94 15.06
N SER A 112 19.04 -0.16 14.32
CA SER A 112 20.24 -1.01 14.37
C SER A 112 21.42 -0.43 13.59
N TYR A 113 21.14 0.48 12.66
CA TYR A 113 22.15 1.11 11.81
C TYR A 113 21.89 2.62 11.69
N ALA A 114 22.91 3.35 11.26
CA ALA A 114 22.75 4.75 10.88
C ALA A 114 21.96 4.88 9.56
N PRO A 115 21.36 6.04 9.28
CA PRO A 115 20.76 6.32 7.98
C PRO A 115 21.74 6.16 6.81
N PRO A 116 21.24 5.91 5.59
CA PRO A 116 22.09 5.75 4.41
C PRO A 116 23.01 6.96 4.19
N ALA A 117 24.31 6.71 4.02
CA ALA A 117 25.35 7.75 3.98
C ALA A 117 25.16 8.77 2.84
N ASN A 118 24.55 8.37 1.73
CA ASN A 118 24.24 9.23 0.59
C ASN A 118 23.07 10.19 0.84
N ILE A 119 22.26 9.96 1.88
CA ILE A 119 21.06 10.74 2.22
C ILE A 119 21.29 11.56 3.49
N GLY A 120 22.00 11.00 4.47
CA GLY A 120 22.20 11.59 5.77
C GLY A 120 20.93 11.62 6.64
N TYR A 121 21.08 12.12 7.87
CA TYR A 121 20.01 12.13 8.88
C TYR A 121 18.80 12.98 8.48
N ASP A 122 19.01 14.20 7.99
CA ASP A 122 17.92 15.10 7.63
C ASP A 122 17.18 14.64 6.37
N GLY A 123 17.91 14.12 5.38
CA GLY A 123 17.30 13.51 4.21
C GLY A 123 16.47 12.27 4.58
N TRP A 124 16.95 11.47 5.53
CA TRP A 124 16.23 10.29 6.02
C TRP A 124 14.95 10.66 6.77
N ARG A 125 15.00 11.67 7.64
CA ARG A 125 13.80 12.25 8.31
C ARG A 125 12.72 12.63 7.30
N ASN A 126 13.09 13.39 6.27
CA ASN A 126 12.15 13.82 5.22
C ASN A 126 11.59 12.62 4.43
N ARG A 127 12.43 11.64 4.13
CA ARG A 127 12.03 10.42 3.43
C ARG A 127 11.04 9.60 4.26
N MET A 128 11.26 9.48 5.56
CA MET A 128 10.35 8.77 6.46
C MET A 128 9.01 9.48 6.64
N ALA A 129 8.99 10.82 6.66
CA ALA A 129 7.75 11.58 6.61
C ALA A 129 6.98 11.29 5.29
N ALA A 130 7.67 11.27 4.15
CA ALA A 130 7.07 10.93 2.86
C ALA A 130 6.55 9.49 2.81
N ILE A 131 7.31 8.51 3.32
CA ILE A 131 6.89 7.11 3.43
C ILE A 131 5.61 7.02 4.26
N THR A 132 5.59 7.67 5.43
CA THR A 132 4.44 7.67 6.32
C THR A 132 3.20 8.25 5.65
N GLY A 133 3.35 9.37 4.92
CA GLY A 133 2.27 9.98 4.15
C GLY A 133 1.74 9.07 3.04
N VAL A 134 2.63 8.41 2.30
CA VAL A 134 2.25 7.47 1.23
C VAL A 134 1.51 6.25 1.79
N LEU A 135 1.98 5.68 2.92
CA LEU A 135 1.30 4.56 3.58
C LEU A 135 -0.10 4.96 4.09
N ALA A 136 -0.26 6.20 4.59
CA ALA A 136 -1.56 6.72 5.01
C ALA A 136 -2.52 6.91 3.84
N ALA A 137 -2.02 7.43 2.72
CA ALA A 137 -2.79 7.54 1.48
C ALA A 137 -3.22 6.15 0.99
N ASP A 138 -2.32 5.17 1.01
CA ASP A 138 -2.62 3.80 0.59
C ASP A 138 -3.66 3.15 1.51
N ALA A 139 -3.55 3.35 2.82
CA ALA A 139 -4.55 2.87 3.78
C ALA A 139 -5.96 3.42 3.46
N ALA A 140 -6.05 4.69 3.10
CA ALA A 140 -7.32 5.31 2.68
C ALA A 140 -7.86 4.71 1.37
N LEU A 141 -6.97 4.38 0.42
CA LEU A 141 -7.35 3.74 -0.84
C LEU A 141 -7.88 2.31 -0.61
N TYR A 142 -7.21 1.51 0.22
CA TYR A 142 -7.68 0.17 0.59
C TYR A 142 -8.99 0.21 1.37
N LEU A 143 -9.14 1.15 2.30
CA LEU A 143 -10.38 1.34 3.03
C LEU A 143 -11.54 1.73 2.09
N THR A 144 -11.27 2.65 1.16
CA THR A 144 -12.25 3.06 0.14
C THR A 144 -12.67 1.88 -0.73
N SER A 145 -11.70 1.06 -1.14
CA SER A 145 -11.94 -0.18 -1.88
C SER A 145 -12.80 -1.15 -1.07
N ALA A 146 -12.49 -1.39 0.20
CA ALA A 146 -13.28 -2.25 1.09
C ALA A 146 -14.72 -1.76 1.25
N CYS A 147 -14.92 -0.47 1.56
CA CYS A 147 -16.24 0.13 1.70
C CYS A 147 -17.05 0.05 0.41
N ARG A 148 -16.41 0.23 -0.74
CA ARG A 148 -17.07 0.10 -2.04
C ARG A 148 -17.46 -1.34 -2.32
N THR A 149 -16.55 -2.30 -2.11
CA THR A 149 -16.84 -3.73 -2.27
C THR A 149 -17.98 -4.17 -1.37
N ALA A 150 -18.04 -3.67 -0.13
CA ALA A 150 -19.14 -3.98 0.79
C ALA A 150 -20.49 -3.39 0.36
N ARG A 151 -20.51 -2.21 -0.28
CA ARG A 151 -21.75 -1.51 -0.67
C ARG A 151 -22.27 -1.91 -2.05
N LEU A 152 -21.37 -2.07 -3.02
CA LEU A 152 -21.68 -2.21 -4.44
C LEU A 152 -21.21 -3.54 -5.03
N GLY A 153 -20.52 -4.38 -4.26
CA GLY A 153 -19.80 -5.53 -4.81
C GLY A 153 -18.62 -5.06 -5.66
N ILE A 154 -18.27 -5.86 -6.67
CA ILE A 154 -17.12 -5.58 -7.58
C ILE A 154 -17.58 -4.80 -8.85
N ALA A 155 -18.80 -4.24 -8.84
CA ALA A 155 -19.37 -3.51 -9.98
C ALA A 155 -18.81 -2.07 -10.14
#